data_AF-A0A3B9JD06-F1
#
_entry.id   AF-A0A3B9JD06-F1
#
_cell.length_a   1.000
_cell.length_b   1.000
_cell.length_c   1.000
_cell.angle_alpha   90.00
_cell.angle_beta   90.00
_cell.angle_gamma   90.00
#
_symmetry.space_group_name_H-M   'P 1'
#
loop_
_entity.id
_entity.type
_entity.pdbx_description
1 polymer ?
#
loop_
_entity_poly.entity_id
_entity_poly.type
_entity_poly.pdbx_seq_one_letter_code
_entity_poly.pdbx_strand_id
1 'polypeptide(L)'
;MEHQPFETWLLNDELLKPEQQRDLRRHTAACLQCAALARANLSLRAAPVARPANGFALRFQRRLVAERKIQRRRTSIGLVLLTLVSIGVILWLITPALPYLSLSPAQLFITWVSALIYLSTAVQAIATISNVLSRVVLDLVPLSVWAIFLVAASGLSALWLSTLRKRSKQKVYSRARL
;
A
#
# COMPACT_ATOMS: atom_id res chain seq x y z
N MET A 1 4.95 -16.71 18.77
CA MET A 1 3.79 -17.62 18.90
C MET A 1 2.71 -17.11 17.97
N GLU A 2 2.11 -17.98 17.14
CA GLU A 2 0.99 -17.59 16.28
C GLU A 2 -0.32 -17.67 17.08
N HIS A 3 -0.98 -16.53 17.29
CA HIS A 3 -2.21 -16.43 18.10
C HIS A 3 -3.50 -16.54 17.26
N GLN A 4 -3.40 -16.23 15.96
CA GLN A 4 -4.53 -16.12 15.04
C GLN A 4 -5.49 -17.33 15.03
N PRO A 5 -5.05 -18.60 14.97
CA PRO A 5 -6.00 -19.71 14.93
C PRO A 5 -6.78 -19.85 16.24
N PHE A 6 -6.13 -19.64 17.39
CA PHE A 6 -6.76 -19.76 18.70
C PHE A 6 -7.73 -18.62 19.00
N GLU A 7 -7.40 -17.39 18.58
CA GLU A 7 -8.31 -16.24 18.69
C GLU A 7 -9.57 -16.45 17.85
N THR A 8 -9.41 -16.92 16.62
CA THR A 8 -10.52 -17.20 15.70
C THR A 8 -11.47 -18.24 16.30
N TRP A 9 -10.92 -19.37 16.78
CA TRP A 9 -11.70 -20.43 17.43
C TRP A 9 -12.44 -19.96 18.67
N LEU A 10 -11.87 -19.00 19.39
CA LEU A 10 -12.44 -18.50 20.63
C LEU A 10 -13.54 -17.46 20.41
N LEU A 11 -13.52 -16.72 19.29
CA LEU A 11 -14.46 -15.63 19.00
C LEU A 11 -15.59 -16.00 18.03
N ASN A 12 -15.39 -16.96 17.11
CA ASN A 12 -16.32 -17.24 16.02
C ASN A 12 -17.36 -18.35 16.30
N ASP A 13 -17.45 -18.86 17.53
CA ASP A 13 -18.40 -19.91 17.94
C ASP A 13 -18.37 -21.16 17.01
N GLU A 14 -17.20 -21.47 16.44
CA GLU A 14 -17.02 -22.61 15.54
C GLU A 14 -17.07 -23.94 16.30
N LEU A 15 -17.65 -24.97 15.66
CA LEU A 15 -17.64 -26.34 16.16
C LEU A 15 -16.23 -26.95 15.99
N LEU A 16 -15.44 -26.91 17.06
CA LEU A 16 -14.08 -27.44 17.08
C LEU A 16 -14.06 -28.98 17.16
N LYS A 17 -13.13 -29.59 16.41
CA LYS A 17 -12.83 -31.03 16.55
C LYS A 17 -12.21 -31.32 17.92
N PRO A 18 -12.29 -32.57 18.43
CA PRO A 18 -11.70 -32.94 19.72
C PRO A 18 -10.21 -32.62 19.84
N GLU A 19 -9.45 -32.75 18.75
CA GLU A 19 -8.02 -32.42 18.69
C GLU A 19 -7.78 -30.91 18.83
N GLN A 20 -8.52 -30.10 18.07
CA GLN A 20 -8.44 -28.64 18.12
C GLN A 20 -8.84 -28.10 19.51
N GLN A 21 -9.82 -28.74 20.16
CA GLN A 21 -10.21 -28.38 21.51
C GLN A 21 -9.11 -28.66 22.55
N ARG A 22 -8.37 -29.77 22.39
CA ARG A 22 -7.22 -30.07 23.26
C ARG A 22 -6.09 -29.06 23.04
N ASP A 23 -5.82 -28.69 21.80
CA ASP A 23 -4.78 -27.71 21.48
C ASP A 23 -5.14 -26.31 21.97
N LEU A 24 -6.42 -25.90 21.85
CA LEU A 24 -6.92 -24.65 22.40
C LEU A 24 -6.77 -24.60 23.94
N ARG A 25 -7.09 -25.70 24.63
CA ARG A 25 -6.90 -25.80 26.10
C ARG A 25 -5.43 -25.72 26.47
N ARG A 26 -4.54 -26.40 25.74
CA ARG A 26 -3.09 -26.33 25.97
C ARG A 26 -2.57 -24.91 25.76
N HIS A 27 -3.01 -24.23 24.70
CA HIS A 27 -2.57 -22.88 24.38
C HIS A 27 -3.07 -21.84 25.40
N THR A 28 -4.34 -21.90 25.78
CA THR A 28 -4.92 -21.00 26.80
C THR A 28 -4.34 -21.21 28.19
N ALA A 29 -3.82 -22.40 28.50
CA ALA A 29 -3.06 -22.63 29.74
C ALA A 29 -1.67 -21.98 29.73
N ALA A 30 -1.02 -21.89 28.55
CA ALA A 30 0.33 -21.36 28.41
C ALA A 30 0.39 -19.87 28.03
N CYS A 31 -0.67 -19.31 27.44
CA CYS A 31 -0.73 -17.94 26.94
C CYS A 31 -1.71 -17.07 27.72
N LEU A 32 -1.18 -16.07 28.43
CA LEU A 32 -1.96 -15.11 29.21
C LEU A 32 -2.98 -14.31 28.38
N GLN A 33 -2.62 -13.94 27.14
CA GLN A 33 -3.49 -13.15 26.25
C GLN A 33 -4.73 -13.95 25.84
N CYS A 34 -4.54 -15.18 25.33
CA CYS A 34 -5.65 -16.04 24.94
C CYS A 34 -6.49 -16.49 26.16
N ALA A 35 -5.89 -16.64 27.34
CA ALA A 35 -6.61 -16.90 28.58
C ALA A 35 -7.52 -15.71 29.00
N ALA A 36 -7.03 -14.48 28.87
CA ALA A 36 -7.82 -13.28 29.14
C ALA A 36 -8.99 -13.15 28.16
N LEU A 37 -8.75 -13.41 26.87
CA LEU A 37 -9.78 -13.42 25.82
C LEU A 37 -10.86 -14.46 26.10
N ALA A 38 -10.47 -15.67 26.54
CA ALA A 38 -11.39 -16.74 26.94
C ALA A 38 -12.36 -16.28 28.03
N ARG A 39 -11.83 -15.65 29.08
CA ARG A 39 -12.63 -15.16 30.22
C ARG A 39 -13.55 -14.01 29.81
N ALA A 40 -13.05 -13.09 28.99
CA ALA A 40 -13.85 -11.98 28.49
C ALA A 40 -15.02 -12.48 27.62
N ASN A 41 -14.77 -13.43 26.71
CA ASN A 41 -15.82 -14.01 25.89
C ASN A 41 -16.89 -14.73 26.73
N LEU A 42 -16.48 -15.52 27.74
CA LEU A 42 -17.42 -16.14 28.68
C LEU A 42 -18.27 -15.10 29.43
N SER A 43 -17.66 -14.00 29.86
CA SER A 43 -18.36 -12.91 30.56
C SER A 43 -19.38 -12.21 29.65
N LEU A 44 -19.03 -12.00 28.37
CA LEU A 44 -19.93 -11.42 27.37
C LEU A 44 -21.09 -12.35 27.03
N ARG A 45 -20.86 -13.66 26.94
CA ARG A 45 -21.92 -14.65 26.69
C ARG A 45 -22.86 -14.83 27.87
N ALA A 46 -22.36 -14.68 29.09
CA ALA A 46 -23.15 -14.74 30.31
C ALA A 46 -23.93 -13.43 30.57
N ALA A 47 -23.58 -12.33 29.88
CA ALA A 47 -24.27 -11.06 30.05
C ALA A 47 -25.73 -11.16 29.56
N PRO A 48 -26.69 -10.60 30.30
CA PRO A 48 -28.09 -10.61 29.88
C PRO A 48 -28.25 -9.81 28.58
N VAL A 49 -29.00 -10.36 27.64
CA VAL A 49 -29.34 -9.65 26.40
C VAL A 49 -30.22 -8.46 26.75
N ALA A 50 -29.69 -7.25 26.58
CA ALA A 50 -30.43 -6.02 26.79
C ALA A 50 -31.61 -5.95 25.80
N ARG A 51 -32.82 -5.79 26.33
CA ARG A 51 -34.00 -5.60 25.47
C ARG A 51 -33.95 -4.20 24.85
N PRO A 52 -34.17 -4.08 23.53
CA PRO A 52 -34.22 -2.78 22.89
C PRO A 52 -35.41 -1.97 23.42
N ALA A 53 -35.26 -0.66 23.50
CA ALA A 53 -36.34 0.23 23.88
C ALA A 53 -37.54 0.10 22.91
N ASN A 54 -38.75 0.33 23.42
CA ASN A 54 -39.96 0.28 22.60
C ASN A 54 -39.83 1.15 21.33
N GLY A 55 -40.28 0.61 20.21
CA GLY A 55 -40.19 1.26 18.89
C GLY A 55 -38.78 1.33 18.27
N PHE A 56 -37.75 0.76 18.90
CA PHE A 56 -36.39 0.72 18.33
C PHE A 56 -36.36 0.09 16.94
N ALA A 57 -36.99 -1.08 16.77
CA ALA A 57 -37.00 -1.79 15.49
C ALA A 57 -37.59 -0.93 14.36
N LEU A 58 -38.69 -0.23 14.63
CA LEU A 58 -39.33 0.66 13.66
C LEU A 58 -38.43 1.85 13.29
N ARG A 59 -37.81 2.51 14.28
CA ARG A 59 -36.86 3.62 14.04
C ARG A 59 -35.64 3.15 13.26
N PHE A 60 -35.10 1.99 13.62
CA PHE A 60 -33.95 1.39 12.97
C PHE A 60 -34.25 1.04 11.52
N GLN A 61 -35.38 0.38 11.25
CA GLN A 61 -35.80 0.02 9.89
C GLN A 61 -36.00 1.25 9.01
N ARG A 62 -36.65 2.31 9.52
CA ARG A 62 -36.82 3.57 8.79
C ARG A 62 -35.49 4.21 8.42
N ARG A 63 -34.55 4.29 9.37
CA ARG A 63 -33.19 4.80 9.12
C ARG A 63 -32.45 3.94 8.11
N LEU A 64 -32.54 2.61 8.24
CA LEU A 64 -31.87 1.67 7.35
C LEU A 64 -32.33 1.82 5.89
N VAL A 65 -33.63 2.03 5.65
CA VAL A 65 -34.17 2.26 4.30
C VAL A 65 -33.67 3.59 3.74
N ALA A 66 -33.66 4.66 4.54
CA ALA A 66 -33.15 5.96 4.13
C ALA A 66 -31.65 5.90 3.77
N GLU A 67 -30.84 5.30 4.63
CA GLU A 67 -29.40 5.13 4.41
C GLU A 67 -29.11 4.25 3.19
N ARG A 68 -29.83 3.13 3.01
CA ARG A 68 -29.67 2.27 1.83
C ARG A 68 -29.99 3.03 0.53
N LYS A 69 -30.98 3.93 0.54
CA LYS A 69 -31.31 4.74 -0.64
C LYS A 69 -30.20 5.74 -0.97
N ILE A 70 -29.63 6.40 0.05
CA ILE A 70 -28.51 7.33 -0.11
C ILE A 70 -27.28 6.57 -0.62
N GLN A 71 -26.96 5.43 0.00
CA GLN A 71 -25.82 4.60 -0.40
C GLN A 71 -25.96 4.12 -1.84
N ARG A 72 -27.12 3.59 -2.24
CA ARG A 72 -27.37 3.17 -3.63
C ARG A 72 -27.14 4.30 -4.63
N ARG A 73 -27.62 5.52 -4.33
CA ARG A 73 -27.39 6.69 -5.18
C ARG A 73 -25.92 7.07 -5.27
N ARG A 74 -25.20 7.07 -4.14
CA ARG A 74 -23.76 7.37 -4.11
C ARG A 74 -22.97 6.34 -4.91
N THR A 75 -23.27 5.06 -4.73
CA THR A 75 -22.63 3.97 -5.49
C THR A 75 -22.95 4.05 -6.97
N SER A 76 -24.20 4.32 -7.36
CA SER A 76 -24.55 4.44 -8.78
C SER A 76 -23.88 5.64 -9.43
N ILE A 77 -23.85 6.80 -8.76
CA ILE A 77 -23.17 8.00 -9.26
C ILE A 77 -21.66 7.75 -9.36
N GLY A 78 -21.06 7.16 -8.32
CA GLY A 78 -19.64 6.81 -8.33
C GLY A 78 -19.28 5.85 -9.45
N LEU A 79 -20.13 4.84 -9.71
CA LEU A 79 -19.92 3.89 -10.79
C LEU A 79 -20.05 4.56 -12.17
N VAL A 80 -21.06 5.40 -12.37
CA VAL A 80 -21.24 6.16 -13.62
C VAL A 80 -20.03 7.08 -13.89
N LEU A 81 -19.58 7.81 -12.87
CA LEU A 81 -18.39 8.67 -12.99
C LEU A 81 -17.14 7.83 -13.30
N LEU A 82 -16.94 6.72 -12.59
CA LEU A 82 -15.81 5.83 -12.82
C LEU A 82 -15.83 5.28 -14.26
N THR A 83 -16.98 4.84 -14.76
CA THR A 83 -17.10 4.35 -16.14
C THR A 83 -16.85 5.44 -17.15
N LEU A 84 -17.36 6.65 -16.92
CA LEU A 84 -17.20 7.77 -17.86
C LEU A 84 -15.75 8.24 -17.92
N VAL A 85 -15.07 8.33 -16.77
CA VAL A 85 -13.63 8.61 -16.71
C VAL A 85 -12.84 7.50 -17.37
N SER A 86 -13.16 6.23 -17.10
CA SER A 86 -12.47 5.09 -17.71
C SER A 86 -12.58 5.10 -19.24
N ILE A 87 -13.79 5.36 -19.77
CA ILE A 87 -14.01 5.51 -21.22
C ILE A 87 -13.21 6.69 -21.75
N GLY A 88 -13.22 7.83 -21.06
CA GLY A 88 -12.43 9.01 -21.45
C GLY A 88 -10.94 8.72 -21.54
N VAL A 89 -10.38 8.00 -20.56
CA VAL A 89 -8.96 7.58 -20.55
C VAL A 89 -8.67 6.62 -21.70
N ILE A 90 -9.54 5.63 -21.93
CA ILE A 90 -9.38 4.68 -23.03
C ILE A 90 -9.40 5.41 -24.39
N LEU A 91 -10.36 6.32 -24.59
CA LEU A 91 -10.44 7.11 -25.82
C LEU A 91 -9.20 7.98 -26.00
N TRP A 92 -8.74 8.66 -24.95
CA TRP A 92 -7.52 9.45 -24.99
C TRP A 92 -6.29 8.62 -25.37
N LEU A 93 -6.18 7.39 -24.85
CA LEU A 93 -5.08 6.48 -25.15
C LEU A 93 -5.14 5.91 -26.57
N ILE A 94 -6.35 5.65 -27.09
CA ILE A 94 -6.56 5.06 -28.42
C ILE A 94 -6.50 6.12 -29.53
N THR A 95 -6.91 7.36 -29.25
CA THR A 95 -6.95 8.46 -30.24
C THR A 95 -5.65 8.61 -31.05
N PRO A 96 -4.44 8.64 -30.46
CA PRO A 96 -3.21 8.73 -31.23
C PRO A 96 -2.94 7.49 -32.08
N ALA A 97 -3.48 6.32 -31.71
CA ALA A 97 -3.31 5.07 -32.45
C ALA A 97 -4.25 4.95 -33.67
N LEU A 98 -5.39 5.66 -33.69
CA LEU A 98 -6.37 5.62 -34.79
C LEU A 98 -5.78 5.89 -36.19
N PRO A 99 -4.94 6.91 -36.44
CA PRO A 99 -4.40 7.15 -37.79
C PRO A 99 -3.51 6.00 -38.29
N TYR A 100 -2.92 5.20 -37.40
CA TYR A 100 -2.09 4.07 -37.78
C TYR A 100 -2.89 2.90 -38.37
N LEU A 101 -4.19 2.81 -38.10
CA LEU A 101 -5.08 1.77 -38.66
C LEU A 101 -5.28 1.93 -40.18
N SER A 102 -5.15 3.16 -40.69
CA SER A 102 -5.27 3.47 -42.12
C SER A 102 -3.96 3.40 -42.90
N LEU A 103 -2.84 3.15 -42.23
CA LEU A 103 -1.52 3.11 -42.87
C LEU A 103 -1.25 1.75 -43.52
N SER A 104 -0.52 1.76 -44.63
CA SER A 104 -0.02 0.52 -45.22
C SER A 104 1.08 -0.11 -44.34
N PRO A 105 1.29 -1.44 -44.40
CA PRO A 105 2.34 -2.10 -43.62
C PRO A 105 3.74 -1.51 -43.83
N ALA A 106 4.02 -1.02 -45.05
CA ALA A 106 5.27 -0.35 -45.37
C ALA A 106 5.43 1.00 -44.64
N GLN A 107 4.36 1.79 -44.54
CA GLN A 107 4.37 3.06 -43.81
C GLN A 107 4.53 2.85 -42.30
N LEU A 108 3.93 1.79 -41.75
CA LEU A 108 4.18 1.40 -40.36
C LEU A 108 5.67 1.09 -40.15
N PHE A 109 6.28 0.29 -41.02
CA PHE A 109 7.72 0.00 -40.90
C PHE A 109 8.58 1.27 -40.94
N ILE A 110 8.29 2.21 -41.85
CA ILE A 110 9.02 3.48 -41.95
C ILE A 110 8.87 4.32 -40.67
N THR A 111 7.66 4.39 -40.09
CA THR A 111 7.43 5.15 -38.84
C THR A 111 8.14 4.54 -37.64
N TRP A 112 8.22 3.20 -37.56
CA TRP A 112 9.00 2.52 -36.52
C TRP A 112 10.51 2.77 -36.66
N VAL A 113 11.04 2.69 -37.88
CA VAL A 113 12.45 2.96 -38.14
C VAL A 113 12.80 4.41 -37.86
N SER A 114 11.95 5.36 -38.28
CA SER A 114 12.18 6.78 -38.00
C SER A 114 12.11 7.07 -36.49
N ALA A 115 11.19 6.46 -35.75
CA ALA A 115 11.13 6.59 -34.29
C ALA A 115 12.42 6.09 -33.60
N LEU A 116 13.01 4.99 -34.07
CA LEU A 116 14.30 4.49 -33.57
C LEU A 116 15.45 5.46 -33.86
N ILE A 117 15.48 6.04 -35.05
CA ILE A 117 16.46 7.06 -35.42
C ILE A 117 16.28 8.32 -34.55
N TYR A 118 15.05 8.77 -34.33
CA TYR A 118 14.74 9.89 -33.44
C TYR A 118 15.17 9.60 -32.00
N LEU A 119 14.94 8.40 -31.48
CA LEU A 119 15.36 8.02 -30.15
C LEU A 119 16.90 8.04 -30.02
N SER A 120 17.60 7.49 -31.02
CA SER A 120 19.06 7.49 -31.05
C SER A 120 19.63 8.91 -31.10
N THR A 121 19.07 9.78 -31.94
CA THR A 121 19.49 11.18 -32.04
C THR A 121 19.19 11.96 -30.76
N ALA A 122 18.04 11.72 -30.11
CA ALA A 122 17.72 12.32 -28.82
C ALA A 122 18.71 11.90 -27.73
N VAL A 123 19.06 10.61 -27.66
CA VAL A 123 20.07 10.09 -26.72
C VAL A 123 21.44 10.73 -26.99
N GLN A 124 21.84 10.84 -28.26
CA GLN A 124 23.09 11.51 -28.64
C GLN A 124 23.09 13.00 -28.25
N ALA A 125 21.98 13.70 -28.46
CA ALA A 125 21.83 15.10 -28.05
C ALA A 125 21.98 15.26 -26.54
N ILE A 126 21.30 14.41 -25.75
CA ILE A 126 21.42 14.40 -24.28
C ILE A 126 22.86 14.10 -23.86
N ALA A 127 23.51 13.11 -24.48
CA ALA A 127 24.90 12.76 -24.17
C ALA A 127 25.86 13.92 -24.49
N THR A 128 25.64 14.62 -25.60
CA THR A 128 26.46 15.77 -26.01
C THR A 128 26.28 16.92 -25.03
N ILE A 129 25.05 17.28 -24.70
CA ILE A 129 24.74 18.31 -23.71
C ILE A 129 25.35 17.95 -22.35
N SER A 130 25.19 16.70 -21.91
CA SER A 130 25.75 16.21 -20.64
C SER A 130 27.27 16.27 -20.63
N ASN A 131 27.94 15.92 -21.73
CA ASN A 131 29.40 15.99 -21.84
C ASN A 131 29.88 17.46 -21.80
N VAL A 132 29.21 18.37 -22.50
CA VAL A 132 29.54 19.80 -22.43
C VAL A 132 29.32 20.33 -21.02
N LEU A 133 28.17 20.06 -20.41
CA LEU A 133 27.82 20.57 -19.09
C LEU A 133 28.75 20.02 -18.01
N SER A 134 29.09 18.73 -18.06
CA SER A 134 30.02 18.12 -17.12
C SER A 134 31.43 18.70 -17.25
N ARG A 135 31.92 18.96 -18.48
CA ARG A 135 33.20 19.67 -18.68
C ARG A 135 33.18 21.07 -18.11
N VAL A 136 32.13 21.86 -18.40
CA VAL A 136 32.01 23.22 -17.83
C VAL A 136 31.96 23.19 -16.32
N VAL A 137 31.19 22.26 -15.72
CA VAL A 137 31.11 22.14 -14.26
C VAL A 137 32.44 21.69 -13.65
N LEU A 138 33.15 20.76 -14.29
CA LEU A 138 34.45 20.27 -13.81
C LEU A 138 35.56 21.32 -13.95
N ASP A 139 35.56 22.12 -15.02
CA ASP A 139 36.56 23.17 -15.25
C ASP A 139 36.26 24.45 -14.45
N LEU A 140 34.99 24.78 -14.22
CA LEU A 140 34.60 25.99 -13.49
C LEU A 140 34.71 25.82 -11.97
N VAL A 141 34.52 24.59 -11.46
CA VAL A 141 34.53 24.32 -10.02
C VAL A 141 35.94 23.88 -9.57
N PRO A 142 36.64 24.68 -8.74
CA PRO A 142 37.96 24.32 -8.24
C PRO A 142 37.93 23.01 -7.46
N LEU A 143 39.03 22.25 -7.51
CA LEU A 143 39.19 20.97 -6.82
C LEU A 143 38.87 21.05 -5.31
N SER A 144 39.11 22.21 -4.69
CA SER A 144 38.81 22.46 -3.28
C SER A 144 37.32 22.36 -2.95
N VAL A 145 36.44 22.81 -3.85
CA VAL A 145 34.98 22.74 -3.64
C VAL A 145 34.50 21.28 -3.70
N TRP A 146 35.04 20.48 -4.62
CA TRP A 146 34.77 19.04 -4.68
C TRP A 146 35.24 18.30 -3.43
N ALA A 147 36.43 18.63 -2.91
CA ALA A 147 36.94 18.05 -1.67
C ALA A 147 36.04 18.36 -0.47
N ILE A 148 35.57 19.61 -0.33
CA ILE A 148 34.64 20.01 0.73
C ILE A 148 33.33 19.20 0.62
N PHE A 149 32.79 19.04 -0.60
CA PHE A 149 31.55 18.30 -0.81
C PHE A 149 31.69 16.82 -0.44
N LEU A 150 32.80 16.17 -0.80
CA LEU A 150 33.08 14.78 -0.45
C LEU A 150 33.23 14.58 1.07
N VAL A 151 33.90 15.52 1.75
CA VAL A 151 34.03 15.49 3.21
C VAL A 151 32.66 15.67 3.87
N ALA A 152 31.85 16.62 3.40
CA ALA A 152 30.50 16.82 3.91
C ALA A 152 29.60 15.60 3.70
N ALA A 153 29.60 15.03 2.48
CA ALA A 153 28.80 13.85 2.13
C ALA A 153 29.20 12.61 2.94
N SER A 154 30.51 12.38 3.14
CA SER A 154 31.00 11.27 3.96
C SER A 154 30.65 11.46 5.44
N GLY A 155 30.77 12.68 5.97
CA GLY A 155 30.34 13.02 7.33
C GLY A 155 28.85 12.78 7.56
N LEU A 156 28.00 13.26 6.66
CA LEU A 156 26.55 13.00 6.67
C LEU A 156 26.22 11.50 6.59
N SER A 157 26.92 10.75 5.74
CA SER A 157 26.74 9.30 5.61
C SER A 157 27.13 8.56 6.90
N ALA A 158 28.22 8.96 7.55
CA ALA A 158 28.65 8.39 8.83
C ALA A 158 27.65 8.70 9.96
N LEU A 159 27.11 9.93 9.99
CA LEU A 159 26.06 10.32 10.93
C LEU A 159 24.78 9.49 10.70
N TRP A 160 24.41 9.26 9.44
CA TRP A 160 23.28 8.42 9.08
C TRP A 160 23.49 6.95 9.53
N LEU A 161 24.68 6.38 9.29
CA LEU A 161 24.99 5.03 9.76
C LEU A 161 24.99 4.92 11.29
N SER A 162 25.52 5.93 11.99
CA SER A 162 25.56 5.91 13.47
C SER A 162 24.17 5.99 14.09
N THR A 163 23.28 6.79 13.51
CA THR A 163 21.88 6.90 13.94
C THR A 163 21.11 5.60 13.69
N LEU A 164 21.33 4.94 12.54
CA LEU A 164 20.76 3.61 12.26
C LEU A 164 21.26 2.55 13.26
N ARG A 165 22.57 2.53 13.56
CA ARG A 165 23.17 1.60 14.55
C ARG A 165 22.66 1.85 15.97
N LYS A 166 22.42 3.10 16.37
CA LYS A 166 21.86 3.43 17.68
C LYS A 166 20.41 2.94 17.80
N ARG A 167 19.60 3.14 16.75
CA ARG A 167 18.21 2.66 16.70
C ARG A 167 18.10 1.13 16.70
N SER A 168 19.03 0.43 16.04
CA SER A 168 19.03 -1.04 16.06
C SER A 168 19.40 -1.61 17.43
N LYS A 169 20.42 -1.05 18.10
CA LYS A 169 20.79 -1.45 19.47
C LYS A 169 19.67 -1.17 20.47
N GLN A 170 18.98 -0.02 20.36
CA GLN A 170 17.86 0.33 21.25
C GLN A 170 16.67 -0.65 21.10
N LYS A 171 16.39 -1.14 19.89
CA LYS A 171 15.39 -2.21 19.65
C LYS A 171 15.80 -3.56 20.26
N VAL A 172 17.10 -3.87 20.32
CA VAL A 172 17.60 -5.11 20.95
C VAL A 172 17.49 -5.03 22.48
N TYR A 173 17.87 -3.91 23.10
CA TYR A 173 17.74 -3.73 24.55
C TYR A 173 16.29 -3.63 25.03
N SER A 174 15.36 -3.11 24.20
CA SER A 174 13.93 -3.12 24.55
C SER A 174 13.27 -4.49 24.41
N ARG A 175 13.80 -5.39 23.57
CA ARG A 175 13.33 -6.78 23.45
C ARG A 175 13.91 -7.71 24.52
N ALA A 176 15.07 -7.40 25.09
CA ALA A 176 15.69 -8.18 26.16
C ALA A 176 15.15 -7.84 27.57
N ARG A 177 14.31 -6.81 27.68
CA ARG A 177 13.71 -6.31 28.94
C ARG A 177 12.20 -6.58 29.02
N LEU A 178 11.66 -7.38 28.10
CA LEU A 178 10.30 -7.93 28.07
C LEU A 178 10.43 -9.46 28.08
#